data_AF-A0A536I6Q6-F1
#
_entry.id   AF-A0A536I6Q6-F1
#
_cell.length_a   1.000
_cell.length_b   1.000
_cell.length_c   1.000
_cell.angle_alpha   90.00
_cell.angle_beta   90.00
_cell.angle_gamma   90.00
#
_symmetry.space_group_name_H-M   'P 1'
#
loop_
_entity.id
_entity.type
_entity.pdbx_description
1 polymer ?
#
loop_
_entity_poly.entity_id
_entity_poly.type
_entity_poly.pdbx_seq_one_letter_code
_entity_poly.pdbx_strand_id
1 'polypeptide(L)'
;MTRPSTKSGQALIEYAFLMVLLATITFAVVALAGNQLSGLYSDLNYEFTHLTDASTIAPDGTTLTPGATPPASDCAPGQVLELRGHKWKCK
;
A
#
# COMPACT_ATOMS: atom_id res chain seq x y z
N MET A 1 29.26 1.59 -55.09
CA MET A 1 29.74 0.75 -53.97
C MET A 1 28.83 1.01 -52.78
N THR A 2 27.80 0.18 -52.62
CA THR A 2 26.73 0.34 -51.62
C THR A 2 27.20 -0.27 -50.29
N ARG A 3 27.32 0.53 -49.22
CA ARG A 3 27.72 0.07 -47.88
C ARG A 3 26.52 -0.54 -47.14
N PRO A 4 26.59 -1.79 -46.64
CA PRO A 4 25.49 -2.40 -45.90
C PRO A 4 25.54 -2.13 -44.39
N SER A 5 24.35 -1.83 -43.85
CA SER A 5 23.81 -2.18 -42.54
C SER A 5 24.58 -1.86 -41.25
N THR A 6 24.34 -0.66 -40.69
CA THR A 6 24.52 -0.37 -39.24
C THR A 6 23.24 -0.61 -38.41
N LYS A 7 22.18 -1.19 -38.98
CA LYS A 7 20.87 -1.34 -38.34
C LYS A 7 20.82 -2.34 -37.17
N SER A 8 21.78 -3.25 -37.05
CA SER A 8 21.73 -4.34 -36.07
C SER A 8 22.13 -3.91 -34.64
N GLY A 9 23.07 -2.97 -34.49
CA GLY A 9 23.49 -2.45 -33.18
C GLY A 9 22.51 -1.45 -32.55
N GLN A 10 21.79 -0.69 -33.38
CA GLN A 10 20.78 0.25 -32.92
C GLN A 10 19.57 -0.47 -32.29
N ALA A 11 19.15 -1.59 -32.89
CA ALA A 11 18.07 -2.42 -32.34
C ALA A 11 18.46 -3.03 -30.97
N LEU A 12 19.71 -3.47 -30.79
CA LEU A 12 20.16 -4.03 -29.51
C LEU A 12 20.15 -3.00 -28.36
N ILE A 13 20.52 -1.76 -28.63
CA ILE A 13 20.43 -0.67 -27.65
C ILE A 13 18.98 -0.38 -27.29
N GLU A 14 18.09 -0.38 -28.28
CA GLU A 14 16.66 -0.15 -28.06
C GLU A 14 16.03 -1.24 -27.17
N TYR A 15 16.32 -2.52 -27.46
CA TYR A 15 15.89 -3.62 -26.59
C TYR A 15 16.52 -3.58 -25.20
N ALA A 16 17.78 -3.14 -25.06
CA ALA A 16 18.41 -2.97 -23.76
C ALA A 16 17.70 -1.88 -22.93
N PHE A 17 17.37 -0.73 -23.52
CA PHE A 17 16.61 0.31 -22.85
C PHE A 17 15.19 -0.15 -22.49
N LEU A 18 14.53 -0.93 -23.36
CA LEU A 18 13.24 -1.52 -23.05
C LEU A 18 13.31 -2.48 -21.86
N MET A 19 14.36 -3.30 -21.77
CA MET A 19 14.54 -4.21 -20.63
C MET A 19 14.82 -3.46 -19.32
N VAL A 20 15.59 -2.37 -19.37
CA VAL A 20 15.81 -1.51 -18.20
C VAL A 20 14.51 -0.82 -17.77
N LEU A 21 13.73 -0.29 -18.72
CA LEU A 21 12.45 0.34 -18.44
C LEU A 21 11.43 -0.66 -17.86
N LEU A 22 11.40 -1.88 -18.38
CA LEU A 22 10.57 -2.94 -17.83
C LEU A 22 10.99 -3.29 -16.38
N ALA A 23 12.29 -3.43 -16.14
CA ALA A 23 12.82 -3.75 -14.81
C ALA A 23 12.54 -2.64 -13.78
N THR A 24 12.68 -1.36 -14.15
CA THR A 24 12.39 -0.27 -13.21
C THR A 24 10.91 -0.20 -12.87
N ILE A 25 10.02 -0.43 -13.84
CA ILE A 25 8.57 -0.49 -13.60
C ILE A 25 8.22 -1.66 -12.69
N THR A 26 8.76 -2.86 -12.92
CA THR A 26 8.46 -4.02 -12.07
C THR A 26 8.94 -3.81 -10.63
N PHE A 27 10.14 -3.25 -10.43
CA PHE A 27 10.62 -2.87 -9.10
C PHE A 27 9.72 -1.83 -8.43
N ALA A 28 9.32 -0.78 -9.16
CA ALA A 28 8.45 0.25 -8.63
C ALA A 28 7.09 -0.32 -8.17
N VAL A 29 6.50 -1.23 -8.95
CA VAL A 29 5.23 -1.88 -8.60
C VAL A 29 5.39 -2.77 -7.37
N VAL A 30 6.45 -3.59 -7.28
CA VAL A 30 6.69 -4.46 -6.11
C VAL A 30 6.91 -3.62 -4.85
N ALA A 31 7.64 -2.51 -4.94
CA ALA A 31 7.87 -1.63 -3.80
C ALA A 31 6.57 -0.96 -3.31
N LEU A 32 5.75 -0.44 -4.23
CA LEU A 32 4.47 0.18 -3.89
C LEU A 32 3.48 -0.84 -3.32
N ALA A 33 3.36 -2.00 -3.96
CA ALA A 33 2.47 -3.07 -3.54
C ALA A 33 2.92 -3.66 -2.20
N GLY A 34 4.23 -3.81 -1.96
CA GLY A 34 4.78 -4.35 -0.72
C GLY A 34 4.38 -3.54 0.51
N ASN A 35 4.41 -2.21 0.41
CA ASN A 35 3.99 -1.34 1.50
C ASN A 35 2.48 -1.46 1.79
N GLN A 36 1.65 -1.54 0.74
CA GLN A 36 0.21 -1.72 0.90
C GLN A 36 -0.14 -3.10 1.47
N LEU A 37 0.53 -4.15 1.01
CA LEU A 37 0.31 -5.53 1.44
C LEU A 37 0.70 -5.71 2.92
N SER A 38 1.83 -5.10 3.33
CA SER A 38 2.29 -5.13 4.72
C SER A 38 1.29 -4.48 5.68
N GLY A 39 0.77 -3.30 5.31
CA GLY A 39 -0.27 -2.62 6.09
C GLY A 39 -1.54 -3.47 6.22
N LEU A 40 -2.01 -4.04 5.12
CA LEU A 40 -3.18 -4.92 5.13
C LEU A 40 -2.97 -6.19 5.96
N TYR A 41 -1.79 -6.82 5.86
CA TYR A 41 -1.47 -8.01 6.65
C TYR A 41 -1.49 -7.72 8.15
N SER A 42 -0.92 -6.59 8.56
CA SER A 42 -0.94 -6.14 9.96
C SER A 42 -2.36 -5.96 10.49
N ASP A 43 -3.22 -5.30 9.71
CA ASP A 43 -4.62 -5.12 10.06
C ASP A 43 -5.34 -6.47 10.20
N LEU A 44 -5.19 -7.38 9.21
CA LEU A 44 -5.83 -8.69 9.24
C LEU A 44 -5.34 -9.55 10.41
N ASN A 45 -4.03 -9.58 10.66
CA ASN A 45 -3.46 -10.33 11.77
C ASN A 45 -3.96 -9.81 13.13
N TYR A 46 -4.11 -8.49 13.25
CA TYR A 46 -4.74 -7.89 14.43
C TYR A 46 -6.19 -8.36 14.59
N GLU A 47 -7.01 -8.29 13.53
CA GLU A 47 -8.40 -8.76 13.57
C GLU A 47 -8.49 -10.24 13.94
N PHE A 48 -7.66 -11.11 13.36
CA PHE A 48 -7.64 -12.54 13.67
C PHE A 48 -7.29 -12.84 15.13
N THR A 49 -6.45 -12.00 15.75
CA THR A 49 -6.06 -12.18 17.16
C THR A 49 -7.09 -11.60 18.13
N HIS A 50 -8.00 -10.75 17.65
CA HIS A 50 -8.98 -10.02 18.47
C HIS A 50 -10.44 -10.33 18.08
N LEU A 51 -10.69 -11.45 17.38
CA LEU A 51 -12.02 -11.86 16.90
C LEU A 51 -13.11 -11.90 18.00
N THR A 52 -12.72 -12.17 19.24
CA THR A 52 -13.63 -12.28 20.39
C THR A 52 -13.60 -11.05 21.30
N ASP A 53 -12.80 -10.05 20.96
CA ASP A 53 -12.61 -8.87 21.78
C ASP A 53 -13.78 -7.91 21.58
N ALA A 54 -14.33 -7.38 22.67
CA ALA A 54 -15.44 -6.41 22.58
C ALA A 54 -14.92 -4.96 22.48
N SER A 55 -13.62 -4.78 22.70
CA SER A 55 -12.93 -3.50 22.65
C SER A 55 -12.58 -3.09 21.21
N THR A 56 -12.45 -1.79 20.96
CA THR A 56 -11.98 -1.27 19.66
C THR A 56 -10.74 -0.42 19.87
N ILE A 57 -9.93 -0.20 18.85
CA ILE A 57 -8.75 0.68 18.90
C ILE A 57 -9.09 2.00 18.21
N ALA A 58 -8.87 3.12 18.90
CA ALA A 58 -8.92 4.45 18.34
C ALA A 58 -7.80 4.70 17.28
N PRO A 59 -7.90 5.76 16.46
CA PRO A 59 -6.88 6.06 15.46
C PRO A 59 -5.49 6.33 16.05
N ASP A 60 -5.42 6.78 17.30
CA ASP A 60 -4.20 7.04 18.06
C ASP A 60 -3.53 5.77 18.62
N GLY A 61 -4.19 4.61 18.50
CA GLY A 61 -3.71 3.32 19.01
C GLY A 61 -4.19 2.97 20.42
N THR A 62 -5.00 3.81 21.06
CA THR A 62 -5.57 3.51 22.38
C THR A 62 -6.76 2.56 22.28
N THR A 63 -6.93 1.70 23.29
CA THR A 63 -8.08 0.79 23.38
C THR A 63 -9.27 1.51 23.97
N LEU A 64 -10.40 1.42 23.29
CA LEU A 64 -11.70 1.94 23.67
C LEU A 64 -12.59 0.83 24.21
N THR A 65 -13.41 1.17 25.20
CA THR A 65 -14.43 0.27 25.74
C THR A 65 -15.50 -0.05 24.69
N PRO A 66 -16.23 -1.17 24.85
CA PRO A 66 -17.30 -1.54 23.93
C PRO A 66 -18.33 -0.42 23.79
N GLY A 67 -18.64 -0.04 22.54
CA GLY A 67 -19.61 1.02 22.23
C GLY A 67 -19.08 2.47 22.37
N ALA A 68 -17.83 2.66 22.77
CA ALA A 68 -17.21 3.98 22.76
C ALA A 68 -16.74 4.36 21.35
N THR A 69 -17.09 5.57 20.92
CA THR A 69 -16.61 6.20 19.68
C THR A 69 -15.47 7.18 19.99
N PRO A 70 -14.35 7.13 19.26
CA PRO A 70 -13.28 8.12 19.41
C PRO A 70 -13.76 9.51 18.99
N PRO A 71 -13.18 10.58 19.55
CA PRO A 71 -13.55 11.93 19.21
C PRO A 71 -13.19 12.26 17.74
N ALA A 72 -14.05 13.01 17.06
CA ALA A 72 -13.84 13.41 15.67
C ALA A 72 -12.57 14.25 15.44
N SER A 73 -11.98 14.81 16.50
CA SER A 73 -10.70 15.50 16.48
C SER A 73 -9.50 14.60 16.21
N ASP A 74 -9.67 13.27 16.31
CA ASP A 74 -8.59 12.31 16.02
C ASP A 74 -8.29 12.21 14.51
N CYS A 75 -9.18 12.74 13.67
CA CYS A 75 -9.01 12.81 12.24
C CYS A 75 -8.78 14.25 11.76
N ALA A 76 -8.08 14.40 10.64
CA ALA A 76 -7.86 15.71 10.05
C ALA A 76 -9.21 16.34 9.61
N PRO A 77 -9.32 17.69 9.60
CA PRO A 77 -10.55 18.36 9.17
C PRO A 77 -10.99 17.91 7.78
N GLY A 78 -12.24 17.45 7.66
CA GLY A 78 -12.80 16.93 6.41
C GLY A 78 -12.70 15.42 6.25
N GLN A 79 -12.01 14.72 7.15
CA GLN A 79 -12.03 13.26 7.21
C GLN A 79 -13.15 12.74 8.11
N VAL A 80 -13.63 11.55 7.83
CA VAL A 80 -14.65 10.85 8.61
C VAL A 80 -14.05 9.66 9.36
N LEU A 81 -14.52 9.44 10.58
CA LEU A 81 -14.22 8.25 11.36
C LEU A 81 -15.01 7.06 10.80
N GLU A 82 -14.29 6.01 10.41
CA GLU A 82 -14.85 4.76 9.92
C GLU A 82 -14.31 3.61 10.79
N LEU A 83 -15.20 2.84 11.42
CA LEU A 83 -14.82 1.62 12.13
C LEU A 83 -14.57 0.51 11.11
N ARG A 84 -13.36 -0.05 11.07
CA ARG A 84 -13.00 -1.20 10.24
C ARG A 84 -12.53 -2.34 11.13
N GLY A 85 -13.40 -3.35 11.29
CA GLY A 85 -13.16 -4.43 12.25
C GLY A 85 -13.18 -3.86 13.67
N HIS A 86 -12.09 -4.08 14.40
CA HIS A 86 -11.87 -3.55 15.74
C HIS A 86 -11.08 -2.24 15.74
N LYS A 87 -10.72 -1.67 14.58
CA LYS A 87 -9.89 -0.45 14.52
C LYS A 87 -10.60 0.71 13.84
N TRP A 88 -10.60 1.87 14.48
CA TRP A 88 -11.08 3.13 13.92
C TRP A 88 -10.02 3.71 12.97
N LYS A 89 -10.46 4.13 11.78
CA LYS A 89 -9.60 4.78 10.78
C LYS A 89 -10.23 6.09 10.32
N CYS A 90 -9.37 7.03 9.97
CA CYS A 90 -9.75 8.28 9.33
C CYS A 90 -9.76 8.07 7.81
N LYS A 91 -10.85 8.47 7.16
CA LYS A 91 -11.02 8.45 5.70
C LYS A 91 -11.24 9.85 5.18
#